data_AF-A0A3C1UAQ3-F1
#
_entry.id   AF-A0A3C1UAQ3-F1
#
_cell.length_a   1.000
_cell.length_b   1.000
_cell.length_c   1.000
_cell.angle_alpha   90.00
_cell.angle_beta   90.00
_cell.angle_gamma   90.00
#
_symmetry.space_group_name_H-M   'P 1'
#
loop_
_entity.id
_entity.type
_entity.pdbx_description
1 polymer ?
#
loop_
_entity_poly.entity_id
_entity_poly.type
_entity_poly.pdbx_seq_one_letter_code
_entity_poly.pdbx_strand_id
1 'polypeptide(L)'
;DPTNIEDFYITDFSSRELAGQDLDVAAPGSWIVGPYQNNSGQTSFYFLGGTSMASPHVAGIVALMVQKNSSLTATEVETILEGSAIPLPAGTRTITNPDGSSSSVSWGDDASGWGLTTADGALAATPLE
;
A
#
# COMPACT_ATOMS: atom_id res chain seq x y z
N ASP A 1 -10.19 -6.61 9.97
CA ASP A 1 -10.39 -7.47 8.77
C ASP A 1 -9.52 -6.87 7.68
N PRO A 2 -8.69 -7.62 6.94
CA PRO A 2 -7.77 -7.03 5.94
C PRO A 2 -8.45 -6.19 4.85
N THR A 3 -9.78 -6.24 4.70
CA THR A 3 -10.53 -5.40 3.75
C THR A 3 -11.41 -4.33 4.41
N ASN A 4 -11.39 -4.21 5.74
CA ASN A 4 -12.17 -3.20 6.44
C ASN A 4 -11.47 -1.84 6.37
N ILE A 5 -11.96 -0.94 5.51
CA ILE A 5 -11.41 0.42 5.32
C ILE A 5 -11.35 1.27 6.60
N GLU A 6 -12.12 0.92 7.63
CA GLU A 6 -12.07 1.59 8.93
C GLU A 6 -10.77 1.31 9.70
N ASP A 7 -10.07 0.23 9.33
CA ASP A 7 -8.79 -0.18 9.94
C ASP A 7 -7.58 0.47 9.24
N PHE A 8 -7.78 1.24 8.17
CA PHE A 8 -6.72 1.82 7.34
C PHE A 8 -6.73 3.35 7.36
N TYR A 9 -5.54 3.92 7.18
CA TYR A 9 -5.28 5.36 7.09
C TYR A 9 -4.14 5.63 6.12
N ILE A 10 -4.04 6.88 5.65
CA ILE A 10 -2.86 7.34 4.91
C ILE A 10 -1.96 8.17 5.84
N THR A 11 -0.66 7.85 5.87
CA THR A 11 0.32 8.56 6.69
C THR A 11 0.53 10.00 6.22
N ASP A 12 0.87 10.89 7.14
CA ASP A 12 1.14 12.31 6.89
C ASP A 12 2.35 12.55 5.98
N PHE A 13 3.40 11.73 6.10
CA PHE A 13 4.59 11.80 5.26
C PHE A 13 4.39 11.27 3.85
N SER A 14 3.30 10.55 3.57
CA SER A 14 3.02 10.08 2.22
C SER A 14 2.73 11.28 1.33
N SER A 15 3.46 11.41 0.22
CA SER A 15 3.21 12.47 -0.75
C SER A 15 1.76 12.46 -1.22
N ARG A 16 1.27 13.64 -1.57
CA ARG A 16 -0.06 13.85 -2.14
C ARG A 16 0.04 14.09 -3.63
N GLU A 17 -0.97 13.64 -4.36
CA GLU A 17 -1.11 13.89 -5.78
C GLU A 17 -1.26 15.40 -6.02
N LEU A 18 -0.50 15.92 -6.99
CA LEU A 18 -0.66 17.28 -7.49
C LEU A 18 -1.36 17.27 -8.85
N ALA A 19 -1.93 18.39 -9.25
CA ALA A 19 -2.57 18.52 -10.55
C ALA A 19 -1.63 18.06 -11.70
N GLY A 20 -2.07 17.04 -12.46
CA GLY A 20 -1.31 16.47 -13.56
C GLY A 20 -0.27 15.42 -13.16
N GLN A 21 -0.25 14.99 -11.90
CA GLN A 21 0.41 13.76 -11.46
C GLN A 21 -0.59 12.61 -11.47
N ASP A 22 -0.06 11.40 -11.32
CA ASP A 22 -0.84 10.19 -11.16
C ASP A 22 -0.39 9.48 -9.88
N LEU A 23 -1.36 9.06 -9.08
CA LEU A 23 -1.15 8.27 -7.88
C LEU A 23 -2.08 7.07 -7.96
N ASP A 24 -1.51 5.89 -8.20
CA ASP A 24 -2.30 4.72 -8.59
C ASP A 24 -3.00 4.10 -7.36
N VAL A 25 -2.23 3.58 -6.39
CA VAL A 25 -2.78 2.82 -5.26
C VAL A 25 -2.01 3.04 -3.96
N ALA A 26 -2.71 2.86 -2.84
CA ALA A 26 -2.14 2.76 -1.51
C ALA A 26 -1.81 1.30 -1.14
N ALA A 27 -0.73 1.11 -0.40
CA ALA A 27 -0.33 -0.18 0.16
C ALA A 27 0.29 0.00 1.56
N PRO A 28 0.41 -1.07 2.37
CA PRO A 28 0.96 -0.97 3.71
C PRO A 28 2.38 -0.38 3.74
N GLY A 29 2.52 0.81 4.32
CA GLY A 29 3.80 1.52 4.43
C GLY A 29 4.10 2.10 5.82
N SER A 30 3.20 1.93 6.80
CA SER A 30 3.40 2.39 8.17
C SER A 30 3.64 1.21 9.10
N TRP A 31 4.66 1.32 9.96
CA TRP A 31 5.02 0.28 10.92
C TRP A 31 5.22 -1.10 10.26
N ILE A 32 5.88 -1.13 9.11
CA ILE A 32 6.20 -2.37 8.41
C ILE A 32 7.43 -2.99 9.06
N VAL A 33 7.30 -4.24 9.48
CA VAL A 33 8.42 -5.03 10.00
C VAL A 33 9.17 -5.70 8.84
N GLY A 34 10.49 -5.54 8.81
CA GLY A 34 11.34 -6.17 7.80
C GLY A 34 12.71 -6.53 8.34
N PRO A 35 13.47 -7.35 7.59
CA PRO A 35 14.85 -7.66 7.94
C PRO A 35 15.69 -6.39 7.90
N TYR A 36 16.51 -6.19 8.93
CA TYR A 36 17.37 -5.01 9.08
C TYR A 36 18.73 -5.43 9.63
N GLN A 37 19.81 -4.96 9.02
CA GLN A 37 21.15 -5.18 9.52
C GLN A 37 21.56 -4.01 10.41
N ASN A 38 21.89 -4.28 11.67
CA ASN A 38 22.38 -3.24 12.57
C ASN A 38 23.81 -2.79 12.21
N ASN A 39 24.28 -1.72 12.84
CA ASN A 39 25.63 -1.17 12.60
C ASN A 39 26.78 -2.13 12.96
N SER A 40 26.49 -3.23 13.66
CA SER A 40 27.44 -4.30 13.99
C SER A 40 27.40 -5.47 13.00
N GLY A 41 26.62 -5.36 11.91
CA GLY A 41 26.50 -6.41 10.89
C GLY A 41 25.58 -7.58 11.28
N GLN A 42 24.83 -7.47 12.37
CA GLN A 42 23.91 -8.52 12.81
C GLN A 42 22.54 -8.30 12.18
N THR A 43 21.99 -9.35 11.57
CA THR A 43 20.62 -9.34 11.05
C THR A 43 19.61 -9.40 12.20
N SER A 44 18.61 -8.52 12.13
CA SER A 44 17.47 -8.45 13.04
C SER A 44 16.20 -8.11 12.26
N PHE A 45 15.12 -7.81 12.97
CA PHE A 45 13.91 -7.21 12.43
C PHE A 45 13.72 -5.80 12.99
N TYR A 46 13.20 -4.90 12.16
CA TYR A 46 12.96 -3.51 12.56
C TYR A 46 11.68 -2.99 11.92
N PHE A 47 10.99 -2.11 12.65
CA PHE A 47 9.82 -1.41 12.14
C PHE A 47 10.25 -0.15 11.40
N LEU A 48 9.78 0.01 10.16
CA LEU A 48 10.03 1.18 9.32
C LEU A 48 8.71 1.75 8.80
N GLY A 49 8.71 3.06 8.57
CA GLY A 49 7.62 3.78 7.92
C GLY A 49 8.13 4.50 6.68
N GLY A 50 7.42 4.38 5.57
CA GLY A 50 7.77 5.03 4.31
C GLY A 50 7.02 4.46 3.13
N THR A 51 6.86 5.27 2.08
CA THR A 51 6.41 4.78 0.77
C THR A 51 7.38 3.73 0.19
N SER A 52 8.66 3.78 0.59
CA SER A 52 9.65 2.73 0.33
C SER A 52 9.26 1.36 0.90
N MET A 53 8.38 1.29 1.91
CA MET A 53 7.85 0.04 2.45
C MET A 53 6.50 -0.35 1.81
N ALA A 54 5.74 0.62 1.30
CA ALA A 54 4.53 0.37 0.52
C ALA A 54 4.87 -0.24 -0.86
N SER A 55 5.85 0.34 -1.56
CA SER A 55 6.29 -0.08 -2.90
C SER A 55 6.58 -1.59 -3.03
N PRO A 56 7.34 -2.26 -2.13
CA PRO A 56 7.59 -3.69 -2.25
C PRO A 56 6.34 -4.57 -2.03
N HIS A 57 5.30 -4.09 -1.33
CA HIS A 57 4.02 -4.81 -1.26
C HIS A 57 3.32 -4.83 -2.62
N VAL A 58 3.26 -3.67 -3.31
CA VAL A 58 2.72 -3.58 -4.67
C VAL A 58 3.55 -4.44 -5.63
N ALA A 59 4.87 -4.36 -5.58
CA ALA A 59 5.75 -5.18 -6.41
C ALA A 59 5.53 -6.70 -6.19
N GLY A 60 5.30 -7.12 -4.94
CA GLY A 60 4.94 -8.50 -4.61
C GLY A 60 3.60 -8.93 -5.21
N ILE A 61 2.57 -8.08 -5.16
CA ILE A 61 1.28 -8.34 -5.81
C ILE A 61 1.46 -8.48 -7.32
N VAL A 62 2.19 -7.55 -7.96
CA VAL A 62 2.47 -7.61 -9.40
C VAL A 62 3.22 -8.87 -9.78
N ALA A 63 4.19 -9.32 -8.98
CA ALA A 63 4.89 -10.58 -9.22
C ALA A 63 3.93 -11.79 -9.22
N LEU A 64 2.92 -11.80 -8.36
CA LEU A 64 1.88 -12.83 -8.35
C LEU A 64 0.95 -12.72 -9.58
N MET A 65 0.62 -11.50 -10.01
CA MET A 65 -0.17 -11.27 -11.23
C MET A 65 0.57 -11.83 -12.46
N VAL A 66 1.85 -11.50 -12.61
CA VAL A 66 2.69 -11.99 -13.71
C VAL A 66 2.95 -13.50 -13.62
N GLN A 67 2.99 -14.07 -12.40
CA GLN A 67 3.01 -15.52 -12.23
C GLN A 67 1.73 -16.19 -12.76
N LYS A 68 0.57 -15.55 -12.59
CA LYS A 68 -0.72 -16.06 -13.07
C LYS A 68 -0.87 -15.90 -14.58
N ASN A 69 -0.37 -14.80 -15.14
CA ASN A 69 -0.38 -14.52 -16.56
C ASN A 69 0.89 -13.76 -16.94
N SER A 70 1.80 -14.46 -17.62
CA SER A 70 3.12 -13.91 -17.97
C SER A 70 3.09 -12.93 -19.14
N SER A 71 1.94 -12.77 -19.81
CA SER A 71 1.76 -11.86 -20.95
C SER A 71 1.32 -10.45 -20.56
N LEU A 72 1.02 -10.20 -19.28
CA LEU A 72 0.56 -8.89 -18.79
C LEU A 72 1.58 -7.78 -19.08
N THR A 73 1.09 -6.71 -19.67
CA THR A 73 1.82 -5.45 -19.83
C THR A 73 1.75 -4.59 -18.58
N ALA A 74 2.65 -3.62 -18.44
CA ALA A 74 2.64 -2.68 -17.32
C ALA A 74 1.30 -1.92 -17.20
N THR A 75 0.74 -1.48 -18.33
CA THR A 75 -0.55 -0.77 -18.37
C THR A 75 -1.71 -1.65 -17.95
N GLU A 76 -1.71 -2.94 -18.32
CA GLU A 76 -2.73 -3.88 -17.86
C GLU A 76 -2.60 -4.15 -16.35
N VAL A 77 -1.37 -4.27 -15.84
CA VAL A 77 -1.12 -4.42 -14.41
C VAL A 77 -1.65 -3.23 -13.63
N GLU A 78 -1.31 -2.02 -14.06
CA GLU A 78 -1.80 -0.75 -13.48
C GLU A 78 -3.33 -0.71 -13.48
N THR A 79 -3.95 -0.93 -14.64
CA THR A 79 -5.42 -0.97 -14.78
C THR A 79 -6.06 -1.98 -13.83
N ILE A 80 -5.48 -3.17 -13.66
CA ILE A 80 -6.00 -4.20 -12.76
C ILE A 80 -5.83 -3.78 -11.30
N LEU A 81 -4.66 -3.23 -10.91
CA LEU A 81 -4.41 -2.77 -9.54
C LEU A 81 -5.39 -1.67 -9.14
N GLU A 82 -5.57 -0.66 -10.00
CA GLU A 82 -6.50 0.45 -9.79
C GLU A 82 -7.95 -0.03 -9.75
N GLY A 83 -8.36 -0.82 -10.75
CA GLY A 83 -9.74 -1.29 -10.88
C GLY A 83 -10.17 -2.31 -9.82
N SER A 84 -9.21 -2.92 -9.10
CA SER A 84 -9.47 -3.86 -8.01
C SER A 84 -9.13 -3.32 -6.62
N ALA A 85 -8.64 -2.08 -6.53
CA ALA A 85 -8.35 -1.43 -5.25
C ALA A 85 -9.64 -1.22 -4.45
N ILE A 86 -9.52 -1.35 -3.12
CA ILE A 86 -10.61 -1.04 -2.20
C ILE A 86 -10.60 0.48 -1.98
N PRO A 87 -11.67 1.21 -2.34
CA PRO A 87 -11.69 2.67 -2.22
C PRO A 87 -11.40 3.14 -0.80
N LEU A 88 -10.49 4.10 -0.66
CA LEU A 88 -10.12 4.69 0.63
C LEU A 88 -10.28 6.22 0.56
N PRO A 89 -11.52 6.74 0.66
CA PRO A 89 -11.78 8.17 0.50
C PRO A 89 -11.12 9.02 1.59
N ALA A 90 -11.09 10.34 1.40
CA ALA A 90 -10.65 11.27 2.44
C ALA A 90 -11.29 10.98 3.79
N GLY A 91 -10.51 11.07 4.85
CA GLY A 91 -10.97 10.66 6.16
C GLY A 91 -10.03 11.03 7.29
N THR A 92 -10.49 10.70 8.50
CA THR A 92 -9.72 10.82 9.74
C THR A 92 -9.78 9.50 10.48
N ARG A 93 -8.64 9.06 11.00
CA ARG A 93 -8.53 7.85 11.83
C ARG A 93 -7.81 8.14 13.12
N THR A 94 -8.33 7.59 14.20
CA THR A 94 -7.61 7.53 15.47
C THR A 94 -6.79 6.24 15.48
N ILE A 95 -5.47 6.39 15.45
CA ILE A 95 -4.52 5.28 15.48
C ILE A 95 -3.93 5.15 16.88
N THR A 96 -3.52 3.93 17.24
CA THR A 96 -2.75 3.67 18.46
C THR A 96 -1.28 3.53 18.10
N ASN A 97 -0.43 4.37 18.69
CA ASN A 97 1.01 4.35 18.52
C ASN A 97 1.64 3.22 19.35
N PRO A 98 2.87 2.79 19.03
CA PRO A 98 3.54 1.72 19.78
C PRO A 98 3.80 2.03 21.25
N ASP A 99 3.83 3.31 21.64
CA ASP A 99 3.94 3.75 23.03
C ASP A 99 2.61 3.70 23.80
N GLY A 100 1.53 3.27 23.14
CA GLY A 100 0.17 3.19 23.69
C GLY A 100 -0.60 4.51 23.64
N SER A 101 0.00 5.60 23.14
CA SER A 101 -0.73 6.85 22.91
C SER A 101 -1.64 6.74 21.69
N SER A 102 -2.69 7.55 21.62
CA SER A 102 -3.52 7.66 20.42
C SER A 102 -3.26 8.97 19.70
N SER A 103 -3.22 8.93 18.38
CA SER A 103 -3.13 10.12 17.51
C SER A 103 -4.23 10.09 16.46
N SER A 104 -4.68 11.26 16.03
CA SER A 104 -5.61 11.39 14.90
C SER A 104 -4.84 11.77 13.64
N VAL A 105 -5.01 10.99 12.59
CA VAL A 105 -4.42 11.21 11.27
C VAL A 105 -5.53 11.51 10.28
N SER A 106 -5.38 12.57 9.50
CA SER A 106 -6.34 12.97 8.47
C SER A 106 -5.66 13.05 7.10
N TRP A 107 -6.38 12.68 6.04
CA TRP A 107 -5.92 12.78 4.66
C TRP A 107 -7.04 13.29 3.74
N GLY A 108 -6.65 13.91 2.62
CA GLY A 108 -7.56 14.38 1.58
C GLY A 108 -7.77 13.35 0.48
N ASP A 109 -8.57 13.70 -0.52
CA ASP A 109 -8.85 12.81 -1.66
C ASP A 109 -7.62 12.60 -2.57
N ASP A 110 -6.61 13.47 -2.44
CA ASP A 110 -5.33 13.45 -3.14
C ASP A 110 -4.30 12.47 -2.53
N ALA A 111 -4.72 11.61 -1.60
CA ALA A 111 -3.82 10.85 -0.76
C ALA A 111 -3.75 9.35 -1.05
N SER A 112 -4.77 8.78 -1.69
CA SER A 112 -4.97 7.34 -1.78
C SER A 112 -4.95 6.77 -3.19
N GLY A 113 -4.98 7.63 -4.22
CA GLY A 113 -5.25 7.19 -5.59
C GLY A 113 -6.60 6.47 -5.64
N TRP A 114 -6.60 5.30 -6.29
CA TRP A 114 -7.75 4.41 -6.39
C TRP A 114 -8.08 3.65 -5.08
N GLY A 115 -7.20 3.72 -4.08
CA GLY A 115 -7.42 3.15 -2.75
C GLY A 115 -6.44 2.04 -2.39
N LEU A 116 -6.81 1.20 -1.43
CA LEU A 116 -5.95 0.14 -0.90
C LEU A 116 -5.90 -1.05 -1.87
N THR A 117 -4.72 -1.35 -2.40
CA THR A 117 -4.53 -2.56 -3.21
C THR A 117 -4.47 -3.81 -2.33
N THR A 118 -5.01 -4.92 -2.84
CA THR A 118 -5.01 -6.23 -2.17
C THR A 118 -4.59 -7.32 -3.15
N ALA A 119 -3.87 -8.33 -2.64
CA ALA A 119 -3.38 -9.42 -3.49
C ALA A 119 -4.53 -10.26 -4.06
N ASP A 120 -5.54 -10.56 -3.25
CA ASP A 120 -6.71 -11.33 -3.65
C ASP A 120 -7.58 -10.57 -4.65
N GLY A 121 -7.81 -9.26 -4.44
CA GLY A 121 -8.52 -8.42 -5.40
C GLY A 121 -7.82 -8.37 -6.77
N ALA A 122 -6.52 -8.08 -6.78
CA ALA A 122 -5.73 -8.01 -8.01
C ALA A 122 -5.66 -9.37 -8.73
N LEU A 123 -5.44 -10.46 -7.99
CA LEU A 123 -5.39 -11.81 -8.57
C LEU A 123 -6.75 -12.29 -9.08
N ALA A 124 -7.86 -11.90 -8.44
CA ALA A 124 -9.19 -12.23 -8.94
C ALA A 124 -9.49 -11.53 -10.28
N ALA A 125 -9.05 -10.27 -10.42
CA ALA A 125 -9.21 -9.48 -11.64
C ALA A 125 -8.20 -9.84 -12.75
N THR A 126 -7.07 -10.46 -12.40
CA THR A 126 -6.06 -10.89 -13.37
C THR A 126 -6.59 -12.05 -14.24
N PRO A 127 -6.63 -11.93 -15.59
CA PRO A 127 -7.07 -13.00 -16.47
C PRO A 127 -6.13 -14.21 -16.42
N LEU A 128 -6.63 -15.40 -16.75
CA LEU A 128 -5.78 -16.55 -17.02
C LEU A 128 -5.00 -16.33 -18.33
N GLU A 129 -3.84 -16.96 -18.44
CA GLU A 129 -3.06 -17.02 -19.69
C GLU A 129 -3.79 -17.82 -20.79
#